data_AF-A0A2G5QLC9-F1
#
_entry.id   AF-A0A2G5QLC9-F1
#
_cell.length_a   1.000
_cell.length_b   1.000
_cell.length_c   1.000
_cell.angle_alpha   90.00
_cell.angle_beta   90.00
_cell.angle_gamma   90.00
#
_symmetry.space_group_name_H-M   'P 1'
#
loop_
_entity.id
_entity.type
_entity.pdbx_description
1 polymer ?
#
loop_
_entity_poly.entity_id
_entity_poly.type
_entity_poly.pdbx_seq_one_letter_code
_entity_poly.pdbx_strand_id
1 'polypeptide(L)' 'MPTHYRGSRGDMEIASMPHSYLSNAYDKLVREADPEREPERQAMARQIAANNEAFAEAGAAKAAESAEVFQ' A
#
# COMPACT_ATOMS: atom_id res chain seq x y z
N MET A 1 -7.83 -13.69 6.09
CA MET A 1 -6.77 -12.65 5.98
C MET A 1 -7.11 -11.53 6.93
N PRO A 2 -6.15 -10.96 7.68
CA PRO A 2 -6.43 -9.79 8.48
C PRO A 2 -6.86 -8.65 7.58
N THR A 3 -7.99 -8.05 7.94
CA THR A 3 -8.57 -6.90 7.26
C THR A 3 -8.20 -5.59 7.93
N HIS A 4 -7.63 -5.67 9.14
CA HIS A 4 -7.31 -4.51 9.97
C HIS A 4 -5.87 -4.60 10.50
N TYR A 5 -5.22 -3.45 10.54
CA TYR A 5 -3.94 -3.21 11.21
C TYR A 5 -4.18 -2.73 12.63
N ARG A 6 -3.54 -3.39 13.60
CA ARG A 6 -3.55 -2.92 14.99
C ARG A 6 -2.44 -1.90 15.22
N GLY A 7 -2.80 -0.62 15.14
CA GLY A 7 -1.90 0.49 15.40
C GLY A 7 -2.04 1.05 16.81
N SER A 8 -1.12 1.94 17.20
CA SER A 8 -1.19 2.70 18.46
C SER A 8 -2.35 3.69 18.52
N ARG A 9 -3.06 3.93 17.40
CA ARG A 9 -4.25 4.79 17.31
C ARG A 9 -5.57 4.02 17.20
N GLY A 10 -5.52 2.69 17.34
CA GLY A 10 -6.67 1.79 17.17
C GLY A 10 -6.59 0.95 15.91
N ASP A 11 -7.61 0.12 15.72
CA ASP A 11 -7.74 -0.79 14.59
C ASP A 11 -8.09 0.02 13.33
N MET A 12 -7.31 -0.17 12.26
CA MET A 12 -7.49 0.54 10.99
C MET A 12 -7.61 -0.45 9.86
N GLU A 13 -8.62 -0.32 9.01
CA GLU A 13 -8.79 -1.22 7.88
C GLU A 13 -7.66 -1.03 6.84
N ILE A 14 -6.99 -2.12 6.48
CA ILE A 14 -5.80 -2.10 5.62
C ILE A 14 -6.14 -1.56 4.22
N ALA A 15 -7.32 -1.89 3.69
CA ALA A 15 -7.75 -1.49 2.36
C ALA A 15 -8.01 0.03 2.24
N SER A 16 -8.40 0.69 3.33
CA SER A 16 -8.69 2.13 3.35
C SER A 16 -7.51 2.98 3.84
N MET A 17 -6.40 2.36 4.22
CA MET A 17 -5.19 3.06 4.63
C MET A 17 -4.57 3.87 3.47
N PRO A 18 -4.18 5.14 3.71
CA PRO A 18 -3.35 5.87 2.76
C PRO A 18 -2.03 5.13 2.51
N HIS A 19 -1.54 5.14 1.27
CA HIS A 19 -0.32 4.41 0.89
C HIS A 19 0.90 4.74 1.77
N SER A 20 1.09 6.02 2.14
CA SER A 20 2.19 6.44 3.02
C SER A 20 2.08 5.83 4.43
N TYR A 21 0.87 5.70 4.97
CA TYR A 21 0.63 5.05 6.26
C TYR A 21 0.83 3.54 6.16
N LEU A 22 0.39 2.93 5.06
CA LEU A 22 0.57 1.51 4.76
C LEU A 22 2.05 1.14 4.70
N SER A 23 2.86 1.91 3.98
CA SER A 23 4.31 1.69 3.89
C SER A 23 4.99 1.81 5.24
N ASN A 24 4.70 2.87 6.00
CA ASN A 24 5.28 3.07 7.33
C ASN A 24 4.88 1.96 8.32
N ALA A 25 3.63 1.51 8.28
CA ALA A 25 3.15 0.43 9.12
C ALA A 25 3.78 -0.92 8.74
N TYR A 26 3.91 -1.20 7.45
CA TYR A 26 4.62 -2.37 6.94
C TYR A 26 6.09 -2.37 7.38
N ASP A 27 6.82 -1.26 7.21
CA ASP A 27 8.21 -1.14 7.67
C ASP A 27 8.35 -1.37 9.17
N LYS A 28 7.41 -0.86 9.95
CA LYS A 28 7.38 -1.10 11.40
C LYS A 28 7.20 -2.59 11.71
N LEU A 29 6.24 -3.25 11.06
CA LEU A 29 6.01 -4.69 11.23
C LEU A 29 7.23 -5.51 10.84
N VAL A 30 7.91 -5.15 9.74
CA VAL A 30 9.14 -5.82 9.30
C VAL A 30 10.23 -5.67 10.36
N ARG A 31 10.40 -4.48 10.96
CA ARG A 31 11.39 -4.24 12.02
C ARG A 31 11.08 -4.97 13.33
N GLU A 32 9.80 -5.07 13.70
CA GLU A 32 9.38 -5.82 14.90
C GLU A 32 9.64 -7.32 14.75
N ALA A 33 9.65 -7.84 13.52
CA ALA A 33 9.85 -9.26 13.20
C ALA A 33 8.91 -10.21 13.95
N ASP A 34 7.75 -9.70 14.38
CA ASP A 34 6.75 -10.45 15.13
C ASP A 34 6.06 -11.48 14.20
N PRO A 35 6.13 -12.79 14.49
CA PRO A 35 5.47 -13.82 13.69
C PRO A 35 3.94 -13.80 13.84
N GLU A 36 3.38 -13.31 14.95
CA GLU A 36 1.92 -13.23 15.12
C GLU A 36 1.30 -12.20 14.17
N ARG A 37 2.10 -11.21 13.75
CA ARG A 37 1.70 -10.14 12.84
C ARG A 37 2.09 -10.41 11.38
N GLU A 38 2.63 -11.58 11.08
CA GLU A 38 2.94 -12.02 9.70
C GLU A 38 1.73 -11.92 8.76
N PRO A 39 0.50 -12.31 9.19
CA PRO A 39 -0.67 -12.13 8.34
C PRO A 39 -0.96 -10.66 8.02
N GLU A 40 -0.77 -9.72 8.97
CA GLU A 40 -0.94 -8.28 8.74
C GLU A 40 0.09 -7.78 7.73
N ARG A 41 1.34 -8.22 7.88
CA ARG A 41 2.46 -7.90 6.99
C ARG A 41 2.14 -8.29 5.54
N GLN A 42 1.65 -9.52 5.33
CA GLN A 42 1.28 -9.98 3.98
C GLN A 42 0.10 -9.23 3.40
N ALA A 43 -0.92 -8.89 4.21
CA ALA A 43 -2.06 -8.10 3.75
C ALA A 43 -1.61 -6.69 3.31
N MET A 44 -0.75 -6.04 4.10
CA MET A 44 -0.18 -4.74 3.75
C MET A 44 0.69 -4.79 2.50
N ALA A 45 1.56 -5.80 2.37
CA ALA A 45 2.40 -5.98 1.19
C ALA A 45 1.57 -6.09 -0.10
N ARG A 46 0.46 -6.85 -0.06
CA ARG A 46 -0.47 -6.98 -1.19
C ARG A 46 -1.13 -5.65 -1.54
N GLN A 47 -1.58 -4.90 -0.53
CA GLN A 47 -2.21 -3.61 -0.75
C GLN A 47 -1.22 -2.57 -1.31
N ILE A 48 0.03 -2.58 -0.84
CA ILE A 48 1.10 -1.73 -1.37
C ILE A 48 1.36 -2.06 -2.85
N ALA A 49 1.44 -3.35 -3.19
CA ALA A 49 1.62 -3.77 -4.58
C ALA A 49 0.47 -3.31 -5.48
N ALA A 50 -0.79 -3.49 -5.03
CA ALA A 50 -1.97 -3.03 -5.76
C ALA A 50 -1.98 -1.50 -5.98
N ASN A 51 -1.62 -0.73 -4.94
CA ASN A 51 -1.53 0.73 -5.06
C ASN A 51 -0.41 1.15 -6.02
N ASN A 52 0.73 0.46 -6.03
CA ASN A 52 1.84 0.75 -6.94
C ASN A 52 1.49 0.44 -8.39
N GLU A 53 0.77 -0.65 -8.65
CA GLU A 53 0.27 -1.00 -9.98
C GLU A 53 -0.69 0.08 -10.50
N ALA A 54 -1.66 0.50 -9.67
CA ALA A 54 -2.56 1.59 -10.01
C ALA A 54 -1.84 2.94 -10.28
N PHE A 55 -0.78 3.24 -9.51
CA PHE A 55 0.05 4.43 -9.75
C PHE A 55 0.87 4.33 -11.03
N ALA A 56 1.40 3.15 -11.35
CA ALA A 56 2.15 2.91 -12.58
C ALA A 56 1.25 3.08 -13.83
N GLU A 57 0.02 2.56 -13.78
CA GLU A 57 -0.98 2.74 -14.83
C GLU A 57 -1.36 4.22 -15.00
N ALA A 58 -1.58 4.94 -13.90
CA ALA A 58 -1.88 6.37 -13.95
C ALA A 58 -0.72 7.21 -14.53
N GLY A 59 0.53 6.80 -14.26
CA GLY A 59 1.73 7.43 -14.84
C GLY A 59 1.87 7.19 -16.34
N ALA A 60 1.58 5.97 -16.81
CA ALA A 60 1.62 5.61 -18.22
C ALA A 60 0.50 6.31 -19.02
N ALA A 61 -0.71 6.43 -18.46
CA ALA A 61 -1.81 7.15 -19.08
C ALA A 61 -1.50 8.65 -19.28
N LYS A 62 -0.90 9.32 -18.28
CA LYS A 62 -0.49 10.72 -18.41
C LYS A 62 0.65 10.93 -19.42
N ALA A 63 1.57 9.98 -19.54
CA ALA A 63 2.63 10.04 -20.53
C ALA A 63 2.09 9.89 -21.96
N ALA A 64 1.08 9.04 -22.16
CA ALA A 64 0.41 8.90 -23.46
C ALA A 64 -0.41 10.15 -23.84
N GLU A 65 -1.15 10.74 -22.90
CA GLU A 65 -1.94 11.97 -23.13
C GLU A 65 -1.04 13.17 -23.50
N SER A 66 0.15 13.25 -22.91
CA SER A 66 1.13 14.31 -23.21
C SER A 66 1.76 14.18 -24.60
N ALA A 67 1.77 12.98 -25.19
CA ALA A 67 2.35 12.71 -26.50
C ALA A 67 1.40 13.03 -27.67
N GLU A 68 0.09 13.01 -27.45
CA GLU A 68 -0.92 13.34 -28.47
C GLU A 68 -1.11 14.85 -28.69
N VAL A 69 -0.77 15.70 -27.72
CA VAL A 69 -0.97 17.16 -27.80
C VAL A 69 0.09 17.87 -28.68
N PHE A 70 1.16 17.18 -29.08
CA PHE A 70 2.26 17.75 -29.87
C PHE A 70 2.30 17.28 -31.35
N GLN A 71 1.22 16.67 -31.88
CA GLN A 71 1.09 16.31 -33.30
C GLN A 71 0.34 17.36 -34.13
#